data_AF-A0A356D810-F1
#
_entry.id   AF-A0A356D810-F1
#
_cell.length_a   1.000
_cell.length_b   1.000
_cell.length_c   1.000
_cell.angle_alpha   90.00
_cell.angle_beta   90.00
_cell.angle_gamma   90.00
#
_symmetry.space_group_name_H-M   'P 1'
#
loop_
_entity.id
_entity.type
_entity.pdbx_description
1 polymer ?
#
loop_
_entity_poly.entity_id
_entity_poly.type
_entity_poly.pdbx_seq_one_letter_code
_entity_poly.pdbx_strand_id
1 'polypeptide(L)'
;MDYAKTINITCKPEMLESYFFKRVLDEGNNLFASEMGIHPTASSREKNRIFKLACKAIAHYGLPEEAVSMPETTRNVVIEGDYAEQIIKMLEYNGKLKRKTSKAATDEAQLELI
;
A
#
# COMPACT_ATOMS: atom_id res chain seq x y z
N MET A 1 12.05 -23.81 21.88
CA MET A 1 11.72 -22.37 21.81
C MET A 1 10.43 -22.28 21.03
N ASP A 2 9.37 -21.76 21.64
CA ASP A 2 8.09 -21.54 20.95
C ASP A 2 8.24 -20.29 20.08
N TYR A 3 8.20 -20.46 18.77
CA TYR A 3 8.20 -19.33 17.84
C TYR A 3 6.84 -18.63 17.95
N ALA A 4 6.85 -17.32 18.20
CA ALA A 4 5.64 -16.50 18.27
C ALA A 4 4.79 -16.70 17.00
N LYS A 5 3.46 -16.60 17.14
CA LYS A 5 2.55 -16.74 15.99
C LYS A 5 2.92 -15.71 14.93
N THR A 6 3.28 -16.18 13.75
CA THR A 6 3.70 -15.35 12.62
C THR A 6 2.50 -14.98 11.75
N ILE A 7 2.43 -13.73 11.34
CA ILE A 7 1.56 -13.31 10.25
C ILE A 7 2.20 -13.79 8.95
N ASN A 8 1.56 -14.76 8.29
CA ASN A 8 1.95 -15.19 6.96
C ASN A 8 1.55 -14.10 5.95
N ILE A 9 2.48 -13.19 5.68
CA ILE A 9 2.30 -12.16 4.65
C ILE A 9 2.57 -12.81 3.29
N THR A 10 1.51 -13.10 2.53
CA THR A 10 1.63 -13.50 1.12
C THR A 10 1.97 -12.28 0.25
N CYS A 11 3.14 -11.68 0.46
CA CYS A 11 3.64 -10.59 -0.39
C CYS A 11 4.69 -11.12 -1.36
N LYS A 12 4.63 -10.66 -2.62
CA LYS A 12 5.72 -10.85 -3.58
C LYS A 12 6.92 -9.99 -3.14
N PRO A 13 8.12 -10.55 -2.93
CA PRO A 13 9.29 -9.78 -2.48
C PRO A 13 9.59 -8.56 -3.37
N GLU A 14 9.36 -8.67 -4.68
CA GLU A 14 9.63 -7.61 -5.65
C GLU A 14 8.75 -6.37 -5.44
N MET A 15 7.52 -6.58 -4.94
CA MET A 15 6.58 -5.50 -4.62
C MET A 15 7.01 -4.74 -3.36
N LEU A 16 7.50 -5.46 -2.33
CA LEU A 16 8.05 -4.84 -1.13
C LEU A 16 9.33 -4.06 -1.43
N GLU A 17 10.23 -4.62 -2.25
CA GLU A 17 11.45 -3.95 -2.68
C GLU A 17 11.12 -2.62 -3.35
N SER A 18 10.21 -2.64 -4.34
CA SER A 18 9.77 -1.43 -5.07
C SER A 18 9.17 -0.39 -4.14
N TYR A 19 8.36 -0.81 -3.15
CA TYR A 19 7.79 0.08 -2.15
C TYR A 19 8.87 0.76 -1.31
N PHE A 20 9.83 0.00 -0.78
CA PHE A 20 10.90 0.56 0.06
C PHE A 20 11.83 1.48 -0.73
N PHE A 21 12.14 1.15 -1.99
CA PHE A 21 12.92 2.05 -2.85
C PHE A 21 12.20 3.38 -3.09
N LYS A 22 10.89 3.36 -3.30
CA LYS A 22 10.10 4.58 -3.46
C LYS A 22 10.08 5.40 -2.18
N ARG A 23 9.90 4.76 -1.01
CA ARG A 23 9.93 5.44 0.29
C ARG A 23 11.26 6.16 0.54
N VAL A 24 12.39 5.49 0.31
CA VAL A 24 13.71 6.12 0.46
C VAL A 24 13.94 7.23 -0.55
N LEU A 25 13.37 7.12 -1.76
CA LEU A 25 13.43 8.20 -2.74
C LEU A 25 12.69 9.45 -2.24
N ASP A 26 11.51 9.26 -1.62
CA ASP A 26 10.69 10.34 -1.08
C ASP A 26 11.32 10.98 0.18
N GLU A 27 11.93 10.17 1.06
CA GLU A 27 12.59 10.62 2.31
C GLU A 27 13.99 11.19 2.08
N GLY A 28 14.69 10.68 1.06
CA GLY A 28 16.06 11.07 0.71
C GLY A 28 17.13 10.13 1.28
N ASN A 29 18.15 9.86 0.46
CA ASN A 29 19.25 8.93 0.75
C ASN A 29 20.05 9.26 2.02
N ASN A 30 20.16 10.54 2.40
CA ASN A 30 20.95 10.97 3.56
C ASN A 30 20.23 10.65 4.88
N LEU A 31 18.91 10.84 4.92
CA LEU A 31 18.10 10.52 6.09
C LEU A 31 18.11 9.00 6.32
N PHE A 32 17.86 8.23 5.26
CA PHE A 32 17.97 6.77 5.29
C PHE A 32 19.35 6.30 5.80
N ALA A 33 20.44 6.89 5.30
CA ALA A 33 21.79 6.52 5.73
C ALA A 33 21.99 6.77 7.24
N SER A 34 21.53 7.91 7.74
CA SER A 34 21.61 8.25 9.16
C SER A 34 20.79 7.30 10.04
N GLU A 35 19.55 6.99 9.65
CA GLU A 35 18.66 6.12 10.43
C GLU A 35 19.13 4.67 10.46
N MET A 36 19.68 4.19 9.34
CA MET A 36 20.19 2.82 9.22
C MET A 36 21.63 2.66 9.71
N GLY A 37 22.29 3.74 10.15
CA GLY A 37 23.68 3.72 10.62
C GLY A 37 24.69 3.43 9.50
N ILE A 38 24.38 3.80 8.27
CA ILE A 38 25.20 3.58 7.07
C ILE A 38 25.93 4.87 6.71
N HIS A 39 27.18 4.75 6.26
CA HIS A 39 27.89 5.91 5.74
C HIS A 39 27.22 6.44 4.45
N PRO A 40 26.98 7.76 4.29
CA PRO A 40 26.23 8.31 3.14
C PRO A 40 26.77 7.90 1.76
N THR A 41 28.09 7.76 1.62
CA THR A 41 28.72 7.34 0.36
C THR A 41 28.48 5.86 0.02
N ALA A 42 28.23 5.02 1.03
CA ALA A 42 27.93 3.59 0.87
C ALA A 42 26.43 3.34 0.72
N SER A 43 25.57 4.27 1.17
CA SER A 43 24.10 4.18 1.19
C SER A 43 23.51 3.66 -0.13
N SER A 44 23.93 4.20 -1.28
CA SER A 44 23.41 3.77 -2.59
C SER A 44 23.72 2.32 -2.94
N ARG A 45 24.84 1.77 -2.46
CA ARG A 45 25.21 0.36 -2.68
C ARG A 45 24.53 -0.54 -1.64
N GLU A 46 24.51 -0.11 -0.38
CA GLU A 46 23.98 -0.91 0.72
C GLU A 46 22.45 -1.03 0.70
N LYS A 47 21.74 0.03 0.31
CA LYS A 47 20.26 0.03 0.28
C LYS A 47 19.67 -1.12 -0.53
N ASN A 48 20.26 -1.42 -1.69
CA ASN A 48 19.81 -2.51 -2.55
C ASN A 48 19.97 -3.86 -1.85
N ARG A 49 21.11 -4.07 -1.19
CA ARG A 49 21.40 -5.31 -0.47
C ARG A 49 20.47 -5.46 0.73
N ILE A 50 20.28 -4.39 1.50
CA ILE A 50 19.46 -4.38 2.72
C ILE A 50 18.00 -4.67 2.38
N PHE A 51 17.41 -3.96 1.42
CA PHE A 51 16.01 -4.17 1.07
C PHE A 51 15.77 -5.54 0.48
N LYS A 52 16.66 -6.04 -0.38
CA LYS A 52 16.53 -7.39 -0.92
C LYS A 52 16.57 -8.47 0.16
N LEU A 53 17.47 -8.34 1.14
CA LEU A 53 17.55 -9.30 2.25
C LEU A 53 16.35 -9.17 3.19
N ALA A 54 15.93 -7.95 3.51
CA ALA A 54 14.77 -7.71 4.37
C ALA A 54 13.47 -8.24 3.73
N CYS A 55 13.23 -7.97 2.46
CA CYS A 55 12.02 -8.45 1.75
C CYS A 55 11.99 -9.97 1.67
N LYS A 56 13.14 -10.62 1.43
CA LYS A 56 13.23 -12.09 1.49
C LYS A 56 12.94 -12.63 2.87
N ALA A 57 13.48 -12.01 3.93
CA ALA A 57 13.23 -12.43 5.29
C ALA A 57 11.75 -12.31 5.65
N ILE A 58 11.12 -11.18 5.30
CA ILE A 58 9.68 -10.95 5.53
C ILE A 58 8.83 -11.96 4.75
N ALA A 59 9.15 -12.22 3.48
CA ALA A 59 8.38 -13.16 2.66
C ALA A 59 8.55 -14.63 3.10
N HIS A 60 9.74 -15.02 3.59
CA HIS A 60 10.01 -16.39 4.02
C HIS A 60 9.58 -16.67 5.46
N TYR A 61 9.82 -15.75 6.38
CA TYR A 61 9.61 -15.96 7.81
C TYR A 61 8.39 -15.21 8.36
N GLY A 62 7.82 -14.27 7.60
CA GLY A 62 6.73 -13.43 8.04
C GLY A 62 7.18 -12.37 9.06
N LEU A 63 6.19 -11.71 9.67
CA LEU A 63 6.40 -10.84 10.81
C LEU A 63 5.66 -11.42 12.03
N PRO A 64 6.24 -11.36 13.24
CA PRO A 64 5.54 -11.79 14.44
C PRO A 64 4.35 -10.88 14.71
N GLU A 65 3.21 -11.47 15.10
CA GLU A 65 1.94 -10.75 15.28
C GLU A 65 2.05 -9.59 16.28
N GLU A 66 2.83 -9.80 17.35
CA GLU A 66 3.08 -8.83 18.41
C GLU A 66 3.91 -7.61 17.96
N ALA A 67 4.70 -7.76 16.89
CA ALA A 67 5.50 -6.66 16.34
C ALA A 67 4.72 -5.80 15.34
N VAL A 68 3.53 -6.24 14.93
CA VAL A 68 2.70 -5.50 13.97
C VAL A 68 1.65 -4.71 14.74
N SER A 69 2.00 -3.46 15.07
CA SER A 69 1.00 -2.48 15.52
C SER A 69 0.19 -2.01 14.30
N MET A 70 -0.88 -2.71 13.97
CA MET A 70 -1.88 -2.16 13.05
C MET A 70 -2.65 -1.05 13.77
N PRO A 71 -2.59 0.22 13.34
CA PRO A 71 -3.53 1.20 13.85
C PRO A 71 -4.95 0.69 13.56
N GLU A 72 -5.82 0.70 14.56
CA GLU A 72 -7.19 0.14 14.56
C GLU A 72 -8.07 0.58 13.39
N THR A 73 -7.64 1.54 12.56
CA THR A 73 -8.49 2.37 11.71
C THR A 73 -8.51 2.07 10.22
N THR A 74 -7.72 1.13 9.69
CA THR A 74 -7.82 0.82 8.24
C THR A 74 -7.66 -0.66 7.93
N ARG A 75 -8.69 -1.46 8.24
CA ARG A 75 -8.88 -2.74 7.54
C ARG A 75 -9.40 -2.44 6.14
N ASN A 76 -8.49 -2.18 5.21
CA ASN A 76 -8.86 -2.08 3.80
C ASN A 76 -9.12 -3.51 3.30
N VAL A 77 -10.39 -3.84 3.07
CA VAL A 77 -10.81 -5.09 2.45
C VAL A 77 -10.93 -4.84 0.95
N VAL A 78 -10.11 -5.52 0.15
CA VAL A 78 -10.22 -5.50 -1.31
C VAL A 78 -11.14 -6.64 -1.72
N ILE A 79 -12.27 -6.29 -2.34
CA ILE A 79 -13.26 -7.24 -2.85
C ILE A 79 -13.28 -7.08 -4.37
N GLU A 80 -13.08 -8.16 -5.10
CA GLU A 80 -13.02 -8.18 -6.57
C GLU A 80 -14.11 -9.08 -7.16
N GLY A 81 -14.41 -8.89 -8.45
CA GLY A 81 -15.38 -9.70 -9.20
C GLY A 81 -16.84 -9.45 -8.80
N ASP A 82 -17.70 -10.44 -9.03
CA ASP A 82 -19.16 -10.33 -8.89
C ASP A 82 -19.61 -9.85 -7.49
N TYR A 83 -18.85 -10.20 -6.45
CA TYR A 83 -19.12 -9.75 -5.08
C TYR A 83 -18.94 -8.23 -4.92
N ALA A 84 -17.98 -7.63 -5.62
CA ALA A 84 -17.78 -6.19 -5.61
C ALA A 84 -18.97 -5.47 -6.25
N GLU A 85 -19.47 -6.00 -7.38
CA GLU A 85 -20.62 -5.42 -8.09
C GLU A 85 -21.90 -5.45 -7.25
N GLN A 86 -22.16 -6.55 -6.56
CA GLN A 86 -23.32 -6.68 -5.67
C GLN A 86 -23.26 -5.68 -4.51
N ILE A 87 -22.08 -5.50 -3.92
CA ILE A 87 -21.89 -4.55 -2.83
C ILE A 87 -22.05 -3.11 -3.34
N ILE A 88 -21.52 -2.78 -4.52
CA ILE A 88 -21.72 -1.46 -5.14
C ILE A 88 -23.22 -1.19 -5.36
N LYS A 89 -23.96 -2.14 -5.94
CA LYS A 89 -25.42 -2.03 -6.15
C LYS A 89 -26.17 -1.81 -4.82
N MET A 90 -25.81 -2.56 -3.77
CA MET A 90 -26.41 -2.38 -2.44
C MET A 90 -26.08 -1.02 -1.81
N LEU A 91 -24.85 -0.52 -1.97
CA LEU A 91 -24.43 0.76 -1.42
C LEU A 91 -25.06 1.95 -2.16
N GLU A 92 -25.29 1.82 -3.47
CA GLU A 92 -26.03 2.79 -4.28
C GLU A 92 -27.50 2.84 -3.87
N TYR A 93 -28.15 1.69 -3.69
CA TYR A 93 -29.53 1.61 -3.18
C TYR A 93 -29.69 2.30 -1.82
N ASN A 94 -28.69 2.13 -0.94
CA ASN A 94 -28.69 2.74 0.39
C ASN A 94 -28.27 4.23 0.40
N GLY A 95 -28.04 4.85 -0.77
CA GLY A 95 -27.67 6.27 -0.88
C GLY A 95 -26.29 6.62 -0.31
N LYS A 96 -25.46 5.63 0.01
CA LYS A 96 -24.13 5.82 0.61
C LYS A 96 -23.04 6.10 -0.42
N LEU A 97 -23.34 5.88 -1.71
CA LEU A 97 -22.46 6.23 -2.82
C LEU A 97 -23.01 7.48 -3.54
N LYS A 98 -22.40 8.65 -3.30
CA LYS A 98 -22.59 9.81 -4.17
C LYS A 98 -21.66 9.66 -5.38
N ARG A 99 -22.21 9.22 -6.52
CA ARG A 99 -21.49 9.32 -7.79
C ARG A 99 -21.13 10.79 -8.00
N LYS A 100 -19.84 11.10 -8.19
CA LYS A 100 -19.45 12.40 -8.74
C LYS A 100 -19.96 12.41 -10.17
N THR A 101 -21.08 13.08 -10.41
CA THR A 101 -21.55 13.36 -11.77
C THR A 101 -20.44 14.10 -12.49
N SER A 102 -19.94 13.52 -13.58
CA SER A 102 -19.02 14.19 -14.49
C SER A 102 -19.67 15.48 -14.99
N LYS A 103 -18.99 16.62 -14.81
CA LYS A 103 -19.45 17.95 -15.27
C LYS A 103 -19.86 17.99 -16.75
N ALA A 104 -19.36 17.06 -17.56
CA ALA A 104 -19.62 16.97 -19.00
C ALA A 104 -21.11 16.83 -19.39
N ALA A 105 -21.98 16.30 -18.51
CA ALA A 105 -23.40 16.15 -18.84
C ALA A 105 -24.23 17.44 -18.68
N THR A 106 -23.64 18.51 -18.13
CA THR A 106 -24.35 19.79 -17.90
C THR A 106 -24.18 20.77 -19.04
N ASP A 107 -23.08 20.68 -19.79
CA ASP A 107 -22.75 21.65 -20.85
C ASP A 107 -23.54 21.41 -22.15
N GLU A 108 -23.93 20.17 -22.46
CA GLU A 108 -24.76 19.87 -23.64
C GLU A 108 -26.22 20.34 -23.47
N ALA A 109 -26.76 20.33 -22.25
CA ALA A 109 -28.12 20.78 -21.98
C ALA A 109 -28.30 22.31 -22.00
N GLN A 110 -27.22 23.08 -22.01
CA GLN A 110 -27.25 24.55 -22.08
C GLN A 110 -27.02 25.12 -23.49
N LEU A 111 -26.61 24.27 -24.44
CA LEU A 111 -26.34 24.69 -25.83
C LEU A 111 -27.56 24.53 -26.76
N GLU A 112 -28.63 23.82 -26.36
CA GLU A 112 -29.87 23.69 -27.15
C GLU A 112 -30.92 24.79 -26.90
N LEU A 113 -30.59 25.84 -26.13
CA LEU A 113 -31.54 26.90 -25.75
C LEU A 113 -31.06 28.32 -26.07
N ILE A 114 -30.34 28.49 -27.19
CA ILE A 114 -30.04 29.80 -27.79
C ILE A 114 -30.48 29.81 -29.25
#